data_AF-A0A9I9EFK7-F1
#
_entry.id   AF-A0A9I9EFK7-F1
#
_cell.length_a   1.000
_cell.length_b   1.000
_cell.length_c   1.000
_cell.angle_alpha   90.00
_cell.angle_beta   90.00
_cell.angle_gamma   90.00
#
_symmetry.space_group_name_H-M   'P 1'
#
loop_
_entity.id
_entity.type
_entity.pdbx_description
1 polymer ?
#
loop_
_entity_poly.entity_id
_entity_poly.type
_entity_poly.pdbx_seq_one_letter_code
_entity_poly.pdbx_strand_id
1 'polypeptide(L)'
;MNNNKRLPHTPSDTRHRIRELAYFCMIHESDLVCQQSTRMDRRTFAILCHLLRNVAGLSSTEIVDVEEMVAMFLHVLAHDVKNCVIQREFVRSGETVSRHFNIVLLAVLRLYEELIKTHVSITSNCNDQHWKCFENCLGALDGTYIKANVPAGDRPTFRTRKREIATNVLRVCDNKGDFVYVLVGWEGSAADSRILRHALSRENGLQVPKGYYYLCDAGYPNAEKFLAPYRGQRYHLQEWRGAANAPTNAKEYFNMKHSSARNVIERAFGVLKGRWAIFRRKSYYSLQVQCRTILACALLHNLINMEMTYCEDVDDEDKGDFTYVTTTASEDIQYIETTNEWS
;
A
#
# COMPACT_ATOMS: atom_id res chain seq x y z
N MET A 1 -41.59 -34.94 -26.34
CA MET A 1 -40.16 -35.22 -26.56
C MET A 1 -39.36 -33.98 -26.22
N ASN A 2 -38.77 -33.95 -25.02
CA ASN A 2 -38.06 -32.77 -24.50
C ASN A 2 -36.64 -32.79 -25.08
N ASN A 3 -36.39 -31.98 -26.10
CA ASN A 3 -35.14 -31.95 -26.85
C ASN A 3 -34.11 -31.10 -26.07
N ASN A 4 -33.62 -31.63 -24.94
CA ASN A 4 -32.44 -31.10 -24.26
C ASN A 4 -31.20 -31.41 -25.12
N LYS A 5 -31.04 -30.67 -26.22
CA LYS A 5 -29.77 -30.61 -26.94
C LYS A 5 -28.75 -30.00 -25.98
N ARG A 6 -27.95 -30.86 -25.34
CA ARG A 6 -26.72 -30.44 -24.68
C ARG A 6 -25.94 -29.59 -25.67
N LEU A 7 -25.71 -28.32 -25.32
CA LEU A 7 -24.85 -27.45 -26.11
C LEU A 7 -23.52 -28.18 -26.36
N PRO A 8 -22.97 -28.15 -27.58
CA PRO A 8 -21.72 -28.83 -27.87
C PRO A 8 -20.63 -28.28 -26.96
N HIS A 9 -20.06 -29.16 -26.11
CA HIS A 9 -18.94 -28.81 -25.27
C HIS A 9 -17.73 -28.52 -26.16
N THR A 10 -17.10 -27.37 -25.96
CA THR A 10 -15.85 -27.02 -26.65
C THR A 10 -14.79 -28.11 -26.38
N PRO A 11 -14.13 -28.65 -27.42
CA PRO A 11 -13.12 -29.69 -27.27
C PRO A 11 -12.02 -29.28 -26.28
N SER A 12 -11.47 -30.26 -25.55
CA SER A 12 -10.46 -29.99 -24.50
C SER A 12 -9.22 -29.29 -25.05
N ASP A 13 -8.74 -29.70 -26.23
CA ASP A 13 -7.58 -29.11 -26.90
C ASP A 13 -7.82 -27.63 -27.27
N THR A 14 -9.00 -27.31 -27.80
CA THR A 14 -9.39 -25.93 -28.10
C THR A 14 -9.42 -25.06 -26.84
N ARG A 15 -9.94 -25.59 -25.73
CA ARG A 15 -9.94 -24.88 -24.44
C ARG A 15 -8.54 -24.66 -23.91
N HIS A 16 -7.62 -25.60 -24.11
CA HIS A 16 -6.22 -25.45 -23.71
C HIS A 16 -5.52 -24.35 -24.50
N ARG A 17 -5.65 -24.32 -25.83
CA ARG A 17 -5.04 -23.27 -26.67
C ARG A 17 -5.57 -21.87 -26.37
N ILE A 18 -6.88 -21.74 -26.10
CA ILE A 18 -7.47 -20.45 -25.72
C ILE A 18 -6.86 -19.95 -24.40
N ARG A 19 -6.62 -20.85 -23.45
CA ARG A 19 -6.00 -20.50 -22.15
C ARG A 19 -4.57 -20.04 -22.30
N GLU A 20 -3.77 -20.81 -23.02
CA GLU A 20 -2.37 -20.46 -23.29
C GLU A 20 -2.28 -19.11 -24.00
N LEU A 21 -3.17 -18.86 -24.98
CA LEU A 21 -3.23 -17.58 -25.67
C LEU A 21 -3.65 -16.44 -24.74
N ALA A 22 -4.68 -16.62 -23.90
CA ALA A 22 -5.12 -15.59 -22.96
C ALA A 22 -4.00 -15.20 -21.98
N TYR A 23 -3.33 -16.19 -21.41
CA TYR A 23 -2.16 -15.98 -20.56
C TYR A 23 -1.00 -15.31 -21.32
N PHE A 24 -0.69 -15.78 -22.52
CA PHE A 24 0.40 -15.26 -23.34
C PHE A 24 0.17 -13.80 -23.72
N CYS A 25 -1.03 -13.44 -24.17
CA CYS A 25 -1.39 -12.06 -24.46
C CYS A 25 -1.30 -11.19 -23.21
N MET A 26 -1.76 -11.69 -22.05
CA MET A 26 -1.75 -10.93 -20.81
C MET A 26 -0.34 -10.63 -20.28
N ILE A 27 0.58 -11.61 -20.38
CA ILE A 27 1.89 -11.54 -19.72
C ILE A 27 3.03 -11.35 -20.72
N HIS A 28 3.08 -12.10 -21.81
CA HIS A 28 4.28 -12.21 -22.64
C HIS A 28 4.31 -11.28 -23.85
N GLU A 29 3.18 -10.68 -24.23
CA GLU A 29 3.07 -9.80 -25.39
C GLU A 29 4.01 -8.58 -25.32
N SER A 30 3.98 -7.84 -24.21
CA SER A 30 4.91 -6.73 -23.94
C SER A 30 4.90 -6.34 -22.46
N ASP A 31 5.92 -5.60 -22.02
CA ASP A 31 5.94 -5.07 -20.65
C ASP A 31 4.77 -4.11 -20.38
N LEU A 32 4.35 -3.33 -21.38
CA LEU A 32 3.18 -2.47 -21.27
C LEU A 32 1.89 -3.26 -21.02
N VAL A 33 1.66 -4.34 -21.79
CA VAL A 33 0.46 -5.17 -21.64
C VAL A 33 0.46 -5.92 -20.31
N CYS A 34 1.62 -6.44 -19.89
CA CYS A 34 1.79 -7.07 -18.58
C CYS A 34 1.49 -6.07 -17.45
N GLN A 35 2.00 -4.84 -17.53
CA GLN A 35 1.74 -3.79 -16.54
C GLN A 35 0.28 -3.35 -16.52
N GLN A 36 -0.34 -3.21 -17.68
CA GLN A 36 -1.76 -2.86 -17.77
C GLN A 36 -2.63 -3.92 -17.12
N SER A 37 -2.28 -5.20 -17.28
CA SER A 37 -3.05 -6.36 -16.83
C SER A 37 -2.81 -6.77 -15.38
N THR A 38 -1.57 -6.61 -14.89
CA THR A 38 -1.12 -7.15 -13.58
C THR A 38 -0.54 -6.10 -12.65
N ARG A 39 -0.28 -4.87 -13.14
CA ARG A 39 0.49 -3.79 -12.49
C ARG A 39 1.98 -4.05 -12.36
N MET A 40 2.51 -5.07 -13.04
CA MET A 40 3.93 -5.45 -13.04
C MET A 40 4.47 -5.58 -14.46
N ASP A 41 5.73 -5.26 -14.70
CA ASP A 41 6.40 -5.68 -15.95
C ASP A 41 6.70 -7.20 -15.93
N ARG A 42 7.16 -7.73 -17.07
CA ARG A 42 7.39 -9.18 -17.21
C ARG A 42 8.47 -9.70 -16.27
N ARG A 43 9.51 -8.89 -16.04
CA ARG A 43 10.60 -9.23 -15.12
C ARG A 43 10.07 -9.36 -13.69
N THR A 44 9.37 -8.36 -13.20
CA THR A 44 8.80 -8.32 -11.85
C THR A 44 7.77 -9.44 -11.66
N PHE A 45 6.95 -9.72 -12.67
CA PHE A 45 6.04 -10.87 -12.68
C PHE A 45 6.80 -12.20 -12.54
N ALA A 46 7.88 -12.38 -13.30
CA ALA A 46 8.70 -13.59 -13.23
C ALA A 46 9.38 -13.75 -11.86
N ILE A 47 9.87 -12.65 -11.27
CA ILE A 47 10.45 -12.62 -9.92
C ILE A 47 9.39 -13.01 -8.88
N LEU A 48 8.18 -12.45 -8.96
CA LEU A 48 7.09 -12.85 -8.07
C LEU A 48 6.80 -14.35 -8.18
N CYS A 49 6.69 -14.89 -9.39
CA CYS A 49 6.45 -16.32 -9.59
C CYS A 49 7.59 -17.17 -9.03
N HIS A 50 8.85 -16.73 -9.17
CA HIS A 50 10.01 -17.40 -8.60
C HIS A 50 9.96 -17.42 -7.05
N LEU A 51 9.69 -16.28 -6.42
CA LEU A 51 9.54 -16.18 -4.96
C LEU A 51 8.40 -17.06 -4.46
N LEU A 52 7.26 -17.05 -5.15
CA LEU A 52 6.12 -17.88 -4.78
C LEU A 52 6.43 -19.37 -4.85
N ARG A 53 7.20 -19.83 -5.83
CA ARG A 53 7.63 -21.24 -5.90
C ARG A 53 8.61 -21.61 -4.81
N ASN A 54 9.69 -20.82 -4.70
CA ASN A 54 10.87 -21.25 -3.94
C ASN A 54 10.80 -20.90 -2.46
N VAL A 55 10.09 -19.82 -2.11
CA VAL A 55 9.95 -19.36 -0.72
C VAL A 55 8.57 -19.73 -0.17
N ALA A 56 7.49 -19.42 -0.89
CA ALA A 56 6.13 -19.67 -0.39
C ALA A 56 5.63 -21.12 -0.60
N GLY A 57 6.36 -21.91 -1.39
CA GLY A 57 6.03 -23.31 -1.70
C GLY A 57 4.82 -23.49 -2.62
N LEU A 58 4.53 -22.50 -3.48
CA LEU A 58 3.45 -22.59 -4.47
C LEU A 58 3.87 -23.52 -5.61
N SER A 59 3.14 -24.63 -5.78
CA SER A 59 3.39 -25.60 -6.83
C SER A 59 2.29 -25.59 -7.90
N SER A 60 2.68 -25.89 -9.14
CA SER A 60 1.72 -26.16 -10.21
C SER A 60 0.82 -27.33 -9.84
N THR A 61 -0.41 -27.30 -10.34
CA THR A 61 -1.30 -28.47 -10.32
C THR A 61 -1.22 -29.19 -11.67
N GLU A 62 -1.85 -30.36 -11.79
CA GLU A 62 -1.97 -31.05 -13.08
C GLU A 62 -2.66 -30.21 -14.17
N ILE A 63 -3.41 -29.18 -13.76
CA ILE A 63 -4.37 -28.49 -14.62
C ILE A 63 -4.00 -27.01 -14.84
N VAL A 64 -3.28 -26.39 -13.90
CA VAL A 64 -2.96 -24.95 -13.85
C VAL A 64 -1.53 -24.82 -13.33
N ASP A 65 -0.69 -24.08 -14.06
CA ASP A 65 0.67 -23.75 -13.63
C ASP A 65 0.69 -22.53 -12.69
N VAL A 66 1.84 -22.27 -12.08
CA VAL A 66 1.98 -21.16 -11.13
C VAL A 66 1.74 -19.81 -11.81
N GLU A 67 2.23 -19.62 -13.03
CA GLU A 67 2.07 -18.38 -13.78
C GLU A 67 0.60 -18.08 -14.08
N GLU A 68 -0.19 -19.06 -14.53
CA GLU A 68 -1.63 -18.91 -14.78
C GLU A 68 -2.36 -18.57 -13.47
N MET A 69 -2.02 -19.24 -12.35
CA MET A 69 -2.60 -18.92 -11.04
C MET A 69 -2.33 -17.47 -10.64
N VAL A 70 -1.08 -17.02 -10.79
CA VAL A 70 -0.65 -15.67 -10.41
C VAL A 70 -1.25 -14.62 -11.35
N ALA A 71 -1.31 -14.89 -12.65
CA ALA A 71 -1.94 -14.01 -13.63
C ALA A 71 -3.44 -13.79 -13.31
N MET A 72 -4.20 -14.87 -13.08
CA MET A 72 -5.60 -14.77 -12.66
C MET A 72 -5.76 -13.94 -11.37
N PHE A 73 -4.91 -14.20 -10.37
CA PHE A 73 -4.95 -13.49 -9.09
C PHE A 73 -4.66 -11.99 -9.25
N LEU A 74 -3.57 -11.63 -9.94
CA LEU A 74 -3.19 -10.24 -10.14
C LEU A 74 -4.21 -9.49 -11.00
N HIS A 75 -4.79 -10.13 -12.01
CA HIS A 75 -5.81 -9.51 -12.85
C HIS A 75 -7.06 -9.13 -12.03
N VAL A 76 -7.48 -9.99 -11.09
CA VAL A 76 -8.55 -9.68 -10.13
C VAL A 76 -8.21 -8.45 -9.28
N LEU A 77 -7.00 -8.38 -8.72
CA LEU A 77 -6.58 -7.26 -7.88
C LEU A 77 -6.46 -5.94 -8.68
N ALA A 78 -5.87 -6.02 -9.87
CA ALA A 78 -5.55 -4.88 -10.72
C ALA A 78 -6.80 -4.20 -11.28
N HIS A 79 -7.87 -4.97 -11.55
CA HIS A 79 -9.06 -4.48 -12.26
C HIS A 79 -10.38 -4.63 -11.50
N ASP A 80 -10.40 -5.23 -10.30
CA ASP A 80 -11.65 -5.54 -9.57
C ASP A 80 -12.61 -6.42 -10.40
N VAL A 81 -12.04 -7.32 -11.21
CA VAL A 81 -12.85 -8.22 -12.05
C VAL A 81 -13.44 -9.35 -11.22
N LYS A 82 -14.68 -9.71 -11.54
CA LYS A 82 -15.41 -10.77 -10.84
C LYS A 82 -14.91 -12.13 -11.28
N ASN A 83 -15.06 -13.12 -10.41
CA ASN A 83 -14.73 -14.52 -10.70
C ASN A 83 -15.33 -15.00 -12.04
N CYS A 84 -16.57 -14.59 -12.38
CA CYS A 84 -17.21 -14.96 -13.65
C CYS A 84 -16.56 -14.38 -14.92
N VAL A 85 -15.77 -13.31 -14.80
CA VAL A 85 -14.99 -12.74 -15.91
C VAL A 85 -13.77 -13.63 -16.16
N ILE A 86 -13.00 -13.90 -15.09
CA ILE A 86 -11.83 -14.79 -15.14
C ILE A 86 -12.20 -16.19 -15.66
N GLN A 87 -13.37 -16.72 -15.27
CA GLN A 87 -13.87 -18.01 -15.77
C GLN A 87 -13.95 -18.05 -17.31
N ARG A 88 -14.39 -16.96 -17.94
CA ARG A 88 -14.54 -16.88 -19.39
C ARG A 88 -13.19 -16.70 -20.07
N GLU A 89 -12.36 -15.84 -19.52
CA GLU A 89 -11.05 -15.48 -20.07
C GLU A 89 -10.07 -16.64 -20.01
N PHE A 90 -9.98 -17.32 -18.86
CA PHE A 90 -9.12 -18.49 -18.66
C PHE A 90 -9.86 -19.82 -18.88
N VAL A 91 -11.11 -19.79 -19.33
CA VAL A 91 -11.91 -21.01 -19.61
C VAL A 91 -11.84 -22.02 -18.44
N ARG A 92 -11.88 -21.52 -17.19
CA ARG A 92 -11.81 -22.32 -15.96
C ARG A 92 -13.16 -22.30 -15.25
N SER A 93 -13.42 -23.30 -14.41
CA SER A 93 -14.59 -23.28 -13.53
C SER A 93 -14.44 -22.19 -12.47
N GLY A 94 -15.56 -21.67 -11.96
CA GLY A 94 -15.54 -20.66 -10.90
C GLY A 94 -14.93 -21.17 -9.60
N GLU A 95 -15.10 -22.46 -9.30
CA GLU A 95 -14.42 -23.15 -8.19
C GLU A 95 -12.90 -23.03 -8.36
N THR A 96 -12.39 -23.35 -9.56
CA THR A 96 -10.95 -23.36 -9.83
C THR A 96 -10.36 -21.96 -9.71
N VAL A 97 -11.04 -20.94 -10.22
CA VAL A 97 -10.64 -19.53 -10.05
C VAL A 97 -10.62 -19.15 -8.57
N SER A 98 -11.68 -19.49 -7.82
CA SER A 98 -11.80 -19.15 -6.39
C SER A 98 -10.72 -19.84 -5.55
N ARG A 99 -10.47 -21.13 -5.81
CA ARG A 99 -9.45 -21.93 -5.13
C ARG A 99 -8.07 -21.34 -5.35
N HIS A 100 -7.68 -21.09 -6.59
CA HIS A 100 -6.36 -20.54 -6.90
C HIS A 100 -6.20 -19.11 -6.41
N PHE A 101 -7.24 -18.27 -6.43
CA PHE A 101 -7.19 -16.94 -5.82
C PHE A 101 -6.80 -17.02 -4.34
N ASN A 102 -7.42 -17.92 -3.57
CA ASN A 102 -7.11 -18.08 -2.16
C ASN A 102 -5.73 -18.71 -1.91
N ILE A 103 -5.32 -19.68 -2.73
CA ILE A 103 -4.00 -20.30 -2.63
C ILE A 103 -2.90 -19.25 -2.89
N VAL A 104 -3.00 -18.48 -3.97
CA VAL A 104 -2.02 -17.43 -4.29
C VAL A 104 -2.05 -16.34 -3.23
N LEU A 105 -3.23 -15.93 -2.74
CA LEU A 105 -3.34 -14.96 -1.66
C LEU A 105 -2.57 -15.40 -0.41
N LEU A 106 -2.73 -16.65 0.03
CA LEU A 106 -2.01 -17.19 1.18
C LEU A 106 -0.51 -17.34 0.90
N ALA A 107 -0.14 -17.70 -0.33
CA ALA A 107 1.27 -17.81 -0.74
C ALA A 107 1.96 -16.44 -0.72
N VAL A 108 1.33 -15.38 -1.24
CA VAL A 108 1.87 -14.01 -1.15
C VAL A 108 2.06 -13.58 0.31
N LEU A 109 1.12 -13.93 1.20
CA LEU A 109 1.26 -13.62 2.63
C LEU A 109 2.39 -14.38 3.33
N ARG A 110 2.83 -15.53 2.81
CA ARG A 110 4.02 -16.22 3.32
C ARG A 110 5.32 -15.51 2.95
N LEU A 111 5.29 -14.65 1.93
CA LEU A 111 6.43 -13.79 1.55
C LEU A 111 6.51 -12.53 2.43
N TYR A 112 5.83 -12.47 3.57
CA TYR A 112 5.79 -11.28 4.41
C TYR A 112 7.19 -10.82 4.81
N GLU A 113 8.03 -11.71 5.35
CA GLU A 113 9.39 -11.37 5.78
C GLU A 113 10.32 -10.96 4.63
N GLU A 114 10.08 -11.48 3.42
CA GLU A 114 10.88 -11.15 2.23
C GLU A 114 10.49 -9.79 1.63
N LEU A 115 9.21 -9.43 1.70
CA LEU A 115 8.65 -8.27 1.00
C LEU A 115 8.37 -7.08 1.90
N ILE A 116 8.29 -7.27 3.22
CA ILE A 116 8.21 -6.16 4.17
C ILE A 116 9.61 -5.56 4.36
N LYS A 117 9.73 -4.23 4.28
CA LYS A 117 11.03 -3.57 4.45
C LYS A 117 11.42 -3.55 5.91
N THR A 118 12.69 -3.86 6.20
CA THR A 118 13.29 -3.59 7.51
C THR A 118 13.61 -2.11 7.66
N HIS A 119 13.51 -1.59 8.89
CA HIS A 119 13.82 -0.20 9.22
C HIS A 119 15.24 0.19 8.76
N VAL A 120 15.34 1.22 7.92
CA VAL A 120 16.62 1.91 7.64
C VAL A 120 16.44 3.36 8.08
N SER A 121 17.28 3.81 9.00
CA SER A 121 17.20 5.16 9.52
C SER A 121 17.70 6.20 8.54
N ILE A 122 17.10 7.38 8.58
CA ILE A 122 17.61 8.55 7.87
C ILE A 122 18.86 9.02 8.60
N THR A 123 20.00 8.90 7.93
CA THR A 123 21.30 9.34 8.45
C THR A 123 21.42 10.87 8.41
N SER A 124 22.22 11.45 9.31
CA SER A 124 22.54 12.89 9.34
C SER A 124 23.10 13.47 8.03
N ASN A 125 23.65 12.63 7.15
CA ASN A 125 24.11 13.00 5.80
C ASN A 125 23.03 12.87 4.71
N CYS A 126 21.74 12.90 5.07
CA CYS A 126 20.67 12.82 4.08
C CYS A 126 20.63 14.08 3.19
N ASN A 127 20.86 13.90 1.88
CA ASN A 127 20.76 14.98 0.89
C ASN A 127 19.31 15.34 0.52
N ASP A 128 18.33 14.58 1.00
CA ASP A 128 16.92 14.84 0.74
C ASP A 128 16.43 16.03 1.57
N GLN A 129 16.05 17.11 0.89
CA GLN A 129 15.62 18.37 1.49
C GLN A 129 14.33 18.23 2.34
N HIS A 130 13.54 17.18 2.10
CA HIS A 130 12.35 16.88 2.90
C HIS A 130 12.74 16.29 4.27
N TRP A 131 13.76 15.45 4.32
CA TRP A 131 14.10 14.66 5.51
C TRP A 131 15.30 15.17 6.29
N LYS A 132 16.12 16.05 5.71
CA LYS A 132 17.33 16.61 6.35
C LYS A 132 17.08 17.23 7.73
N CYS A 133 15.89 17.77 7.96
CA CYS A 133 15.51 18.38 9.25
C CYS A 133 15.07 17.36 10.32
N PHE A 134 15.01 16.06 10.00
CA PHE A 134 14.47 15.00 10.86
C PHE A 134 15.49 13.86 11.06
N GLU A 135 16.56 14.15 11.79
CA GLU A 135 17.54 13.15 12.18
C GLU A 135 16.90 12.03 13.01
N ASN A 136 17.36 10.78 12.83
CA ASN A 136 16.82 9.58 13.48
C ASN A 136 15.34 9.28 13.16
N CYS A 137 14.74 9.97 12.19
CA CYS A 137 13.43 9.61 11.68
C CYS A 137 13.53 8.32 10.83
N LEU A 138 12.56 7.42 11.01
CA LEU A 138 12.46 6.17 10.25
C LEU A 138 11.47 6.27 9.08
N GLY A 139 10.69 7.35 9.02
CA GLY A 139 9.67 7.56 7.99
C GLY A 139 8.38 8.14 8.56
N ALA A 140 7.24 7.75 7.98
CA ALA A 140 5.94 8.31 8.33
C ALA A 140 4.89 7.22 8.63
N LEU A 141 3.95 7.57 9.52
CA LEU A 141 2.87 6.71 9.98
C LEU A 141 1.52 7.38 9.78
N ASP A 142 0.56 6.66 9.19
CA ASP A 142 -0.83 7.11 9.12
C ASP A 142 -1.85 5.98 8.99
N GLY A 143 -3.10 6.30 9.30
CA GLY A 143 -4.26 5.46 9.11
C GLY A 143 -4.93 5.75 7.77
N THR A 144 -5.53 4.72 7.17
CA THR A 144 -6.36 4.90 5.98
C THR A 144 -7.59 4.01 6.01
N TYR A 145 -8.67 4.50 5.41
CA TYR A 145 -9.91 3.75 5.30
C TYR A 145 -10.00 3.00 3.96
N ILE A 146 -10.40 1.73 4.02
CA ILE A 146 -10.75 0.91 2.86
C ILE A 146 -12.18 0.41 3.01
N LYS A 147 -13.02 0.63 1.98
CA LYS A 147 -14.45 0.28 2.00
C LYS A 147 -14.63 -1.20 2.27
N ALA A 148 -15.37 -1.55 3.32
CA ALA A 148 -15.46 -2.91 3.82
C ALA A 148 -16.84 -3.53 3.60
N ASN A 149 -16.86 -4.86 3.54
CA ASN A 149 -18.10 -5.64 3.55
C ASN A 149 -18.22 -6.41 4.86
N VAL A 150 -19.13 -5.95 5.71
CA VAL A 150 -19.39 -6.53 7.03
C VAL A 150 -20.89 -6.89 7.17
N PRO A 151 -21.22 -7.91 7.99
CA PRO A 151 -22.59 -8.24 8.36
C PRO A 151 -23.35 -7.03 8.92
N ALA A 152 -24.68 -7.06 8.84
CA ALA A 152 -25.52 -5.94 9.26
C ALA A 152 -25.30 -5.53 10.73
N GLY A 153 -25.07 -6.51 11.62
CA GLY A 153 -24.81 -6.29 13.04
C GLY A 153 -23.52 -5.51 13.33
N ASP A 154 -22.50 -5.66 12.48
CA ASP A 154 -21.18 -5.01 12.67
C ASP A 154 -21.10 -3.65 11.97
N ARG A 155 -22.06 -3.29 11.11
CA ARG A 155 -22.04 -2.01 10.39
C ARG A 155 -21.87 -0.78 11.30
N PRO A 156 -22.47 -0.70 12.51
CA PRO A 156 -22.26 0.44 13.40
C PRO A 156 -20.79 0.63 13.81
N THR A 157 -20.07 -0.45 14.11
CA THR A 157 -18.66 -0.38 14.55
C THR A 157 -17.72 -0.04 13.40
N PHE A 158 -18.03 -0.51 12.18
CA PHE A 158 -17.25 -0.20 10.97
C PHE A 158 -17.66 1.11 10.28
N ARG A 159 -18.55 1.91 10.87
CA ARG A 159 -18.97 3.19 10.31
C ARG A 159 -17.95 4.28 10.64
N THR A 160 -17.40 4.92 9.61
CA THR A 160 -16.50 6.05 9.75
C THR A 160 -17.26 7.34 10.09
N ARG A 161 -16.52 8.40 10.47
CA ARG A 161 -17.08 9.76 10.66
C ARG A 161 -17.79 10.28 9.41
N LYS A 162 -17.34 9.86 8.21
CA LYS A 162 -17.96 10.19 6.90
C LYS A 162 -19.16 9.29 6.56
N ARG A 163 -19.66 8.50 7.51
CA ARG A 163 -20.80 7.56 7.38
C ARG A 163 -20.60 6.44 6.35
N GLU A 164 -19.35 6.19 5.94
CA GLU A 164 -19.01 5.05 5.09
C GLU A 164 -18.70 3.81 5.93
N ILE A 165 -18.98 2.62 5.40
CA ILE A 165 -18.59 1.36 6.02
C ILE A 165 -17.19 1.00 5.54
N ALA A 166 -16.20 1.06 6.42
CA ALA A 166 -14.80 0.84 6.08
C ALA A 166 -14.04 0.18 7.22
N THR A 167 -12.95 -0.51 6.87
CA THR A 167 -11.94 -0.93 7.83
C THR A 167 -10.82 0.11 7.86
N ASN A 168 -10.34 0.43 9.07
CA ASN A 168 -9.16 1.26 9.27
C ASN A 168 -7.90 0.38 9.12
N VAL A 169 -6.91 0.91 8.41
CA VAL A 169 -5.64 0.28 8.13
C VAL A 169 -4.54 1.25 8.56
N LEU A 170 -3.81 0.91 9.61
CA LEU A 170 -2.62 1.64 10.04
C LEU A 170 -1.43 1.16 9.21
N ARG A 171 -0.64 2.08 8.67
CA ARG A 171 0.62 1.75 7.99
C ARG A 171 1.75 2.66 8.40
N VAL A 172 2.94 2.12 8.21
CA VAL A 172 4.21 2.80 8.38
C VAL A 172 5.02 2.56 7.12
N CYS A 173 5.56 3.63 6.55
CA CYS A 173 6.47 3.55 5.42
C CYS A 173 7.79 4.25 5.73
N ASP A 174 8.82 3.89 4.99
CA ASP A 174 10.10 4.60 4.99
C ASP A 174 10.02 5.91 4.17
N ASN A 175 11.17 6.55 3.96
CA ASN A 175 11.29 7.78 3.19
C ASN A 175 11.06 7.60 1.68
N LYS A 176 11.09 6.37 1.15
CA LYS A 176 10.82 6.04 -0.25
C LYS A 176 9.36 5.64 -0.48
N GLY A 177 8.60 5.43 0.59
CA GLY A 177 7.21 4.99 0.53
C GLY A 177 7.04 3.48 0.56
N ASP A 178 8.11 2.72 0.82
CA ASP A 178 8.00 1.27 1.02
C ASP A 178 7.40 0.98 2.40
N PHE A 179 6.47 0.04 2.48
CA PHE A 179 5.80 -0.29 3.72
C PHE A 179 6.72 -1.12 4.63
N VAL A 180 6.88 -0.64 5.86
CA VAL A 180 7.64 -1.29 6.94
C VAL A 180 6.71 -2.02 7.90
N TYR A 181 5.49 -1.51 8.08
CA TYR A 181 4.49 -2.15 8.92
C TYR A 181 3.08 -1.86 8.41
N VAL A 182 2.21 -2.86 8.46
CA VAL A 182 0.82 -2.77 7.99
C VAL A 182 -0.08 -3.53 8.95
N LEU A 183 -1.01 -2.81 9.58
CA LEU A 183 -2.02 -3.36 10.47
C LEU A 183 -3.41 -3.13 9.89
N VAL A 184 -4.05 -4.24 9.51
CA VAL A 184 -5.37 -4.27 8.85
C VAL A 184 -6.48 -4.74 9.78
N GLY A 185 -7.73 -4.47 9.41
CA GLY A 185 -8.91 -5.10 10.02
C GLY A 185 -9.52 -4.34 11.19
N TRP A 186 -9.08 -3.11 11.45
CA TRP A 186 -9.66 -2.30 12.51
C TRP A 186 -11.02 -1.73 12.14
N GLU A 187 -11.82 -1.49 13.18
CA GLU A 187 -13.12 -0.83 13.11
C GLU A 187 -12.97 0.57 12.48
N GLY A 188 -13.84 0.91 11.53
CA GLY A 188 -13.88 2.25 10.92
C GLY A 188 -14.19 3.39 11.90
N SER A 189 -14.72 3.08 13.09
CA SER A 189 -14.98 4.04 14.16
C SER A 189 -13.82 4.18 15.17
N ALA A 190 -12.84 3.27 15.13
CA ALA A 190 -11.73 3.29 16.09
C ALA A 190 -10.86 4.54 15.91
N ALA A 191 -10.51 5.17 17.03
CA ALA A 191 -9.58 6.28 17.05
C ALA A 191 -8.15 5.80 16.73
N ASP A 192 -7.41 6.59 15.97
CA ASP A 192 -6.07 6.22 15.51
C ASP A 192 -5.10 5.95 16.68
N SER A 193 -5.24 6.68 17.78
CA SER A 193 -4.48 6.43 19.02
C SER A 193 -4.72 5.05 19.63
N ARG A 194 -5.95 4.51 19.54
CA ARG A 194 -6.27 3.15 20.01
C ARG A 194 -5.61 2.10 19.12
N ILE A 195 -5.62 2.32 17.81
CA ILE A 195 -5.00 1.43 16.83
C ILE A 195 -3.48 1.42 17.01
N LEU A 196 -2.87 2.60 17.20
CA LEU A 196 -1.43 2.72 17.47
C LEU A 196 -1.02 2.00 18.75
N ARG A 197 -1.76 2.21 19.86
CA ARG A 197 -1.47 1.52 21.13
C ARG A 197 -1.52 0.00 20.96
N HIS A 198 -2.51 -0.50 20.24
CA HIS A 198 -2.60 -1.92 19.97
C HIS A 198 -1.43 -2.39 19.07
N ALA A 199 -1.05 -1.63 18.04
CA ALA A 199 0.08 -1.95 17.18
C ALA A 199 1.39 -2.12 17.98
N LEU A 200 1.60 -1.29 19.00
CA LEU A 200 2.77 -1.35 19.88
C LEU A 200 2.74 -2.51 20.88
N SER A 201 1.56 -2.90 21.36
CA SER A 201 1.42 -3.93 22.42
C SER A 201 1.48 -5.38 21.92
N ARG A 202 1.51 -5.60 20.60
CA ARG A 202 1.51 -6.94 20.02
C ARG A 202 2.92 -7.55 20.05
N GLU A 203 2.99 -8.86 20.16
CA GLU A 203 4.24 -9.63 20.07
C GLU A 203 5.00 -9.35 18.76
N ASN A 204 4.33 -9.48 17.61
CA ASN A 204 4.83 -9.06 16.30
C ASN A 204 4.34 -7.63 15.95
N GLY A 205 4.35 -6.75 16.94
CA GLY A 205 3.90 -5.37 16.83
C GLY A 205 4.88 -4.45 16.13
N LEU A 206 4.50 -3.18 15.97
CA LEU A 206 5.39 -2.14 15.47
C LEU A 206 6.53 -1.93 16.48
N GLN A 207 7.74 -2.30 16.09
CA GLN A 207 8.93 -2.06 16.89
C GLN A 207 9.60 -0.76 16.45
N VAL A 208 9.92 0.10 17.41
CA VAL A 208 10.68 1.32 17.16
C VAL A 208 11.90 1.31 18.07
N PRO A 209 13.13 1.26 17.51
CA PRO A 209 14.35 1.28 18.29
C PRO A 209 14.47 2.57 19.12
N LYS A 210 15.18 2.49 20.24
CA LYS A 210 15.37 3.63 21.14
C LYS A 210 16.17 4.73 20.42
N GLY A 211 15.73 5.98 20.55
CA GLY A 211 16.33 7.14 19.87
C GLY A 211 15.78 7.39 18.46
N TYR A 212 14.91 6.54 17.94
CA TYR A 212 14.29 6.69 16.62
C TYR A 212 12.79 6.97 16.73
N TYR A 213 12.23 7.62 15.72
CA TYR A 213 10.81 7.99 15.71
C TYR A 213 10.18 8.00 14.30
N TYR A 214 8.85 8.07 14.28
CA TYR A 214 8.02 8.24 13.08
C TYR A 214 7.26 9.56 13.10
N LEU A 215 7.09 10.19 11.93
CA LEU A 215 6.18 11.33 11.78
C LEU A 215 4.73 10.85 11.77
N CYS A 216 3.88 11.38 12.66
CA CYS A 216 2.47 11.01 12.80
C CYS A 216 1.53 12.23 12.62
N ASP A 217 0.24 12.00 12.31
CA ASP A 217 -0.75 13.08 12.16
C ASP A 217 -1.09 13.68 13.53
N ALA A 218 -1.69 14.86 13.54
CA ALA A 218 -2.21 15.50 14.75
C ALA A 218 -3.21 14.63 15.53
N GLY A 219 -3.85 13.64 14.88
CA GLY A 219 -4.71 12.63 15.50
C GLY A 219 -3.99 11.63 16.43
N TYR A 220 -2.66 11.53 16.32
CA TYR A 220 -1.83 10.67 17.15
C TYR A 220 -1.25 11.42 18.36
N PRO A 221 -0.92 10.71 19.45
CA PRO A 221 -0.22 11.31 20.58
C PRO A 221 1.21 11.67 20.18
N ASN A 222 1.69 12.84 20.64
CA ASN A 222 3.10 13.18 20.62
C ASN A 222 3.76 12.47 21.81
N ALA A 223 4.61 11.48 21.55
CA ALA A 223 5.19 10.61 22.58
C ALA A 223 6.56 10.11 22.13
N GLU A 224 7.31 9.47 23.04
CA GLU A 224 8.53 8.76 22.65
C GLU A 224 8.22 7.85 21.44
N LYS A 225 9.07 7.92 20.40
CA LYS A 225 8.95 7.22 19.11
C LYS A 225 7.95 7.79 18.10
N PHE A 226 7.14 8.80 18.44
CA PHE A 226 6.14 9.38 17.52
C PHE A 226 6.08 10.90 17.62
N LEU A 227 6.38 11.55 16.50
CA LEU A 227 6.45 13.01 16.40
C LEU A 227 5.24 13.57 15.64
N ALA A 228 4.35 14.25 16.37
CA ALA A 228 3.16 14.90 15.83
C ALA A 228 3.40 16.40 15.55
N PRO A 229 2.64 17.03 14.63
CA PRO A 229 2.74 18.46 14.37
C PRO A 229 2.22 19.31 15.54
N TYR A 230 2.64 20.58 15.59
CA TYR A 230 2.08 21.56 16.52
C TYR A 230 0.61 21.82 16.17
N ARG A 231 -0.28 21.61 17.15
CA ARG A 231 -1.71 21.88 17.01
C ARG A 231 -2.01 23.38 17.03
N GLY A 232 -3.04 23.79 16.31
CA GLY A 232 -3.48 25.20 16.27
C GLY A 232 -2.57 26.12 15.47
N GLN A 233 -1.73 25.56 14.59
CA GLN A 233 -0.92 26.27 13.60
C GLN A 233 -1.27 25.76 12.19
N ARG A 234 -0.92 26.52 11.16
CA ARG A 234 -1.03 26.07 9.75
C ARG A 234 -0.22 24.77 9.54
N TYR A 235 -0.66 23.92 8.64
CA TYR A 235 -0.07 22.59 8.43
C TYR A 235 -0.15 22.09 6.99
N HIS A 236 -1.25 22.33 6.29
CA HIS A 236 -1.49 21.73 4.98
C HIS A 236 -0.54 22.28 3.92
N LEU A 237 -0.01 21.42 3.05
CA LEU A 237 0.98 21.81 2.03
C LEU A 237 0.51 22.96 1.13
N GLN A 238 -0.78 23.00 0.82
CA GLN A 238 -1.39 24.06 0.00
C GLN A 238 -1.31 25.44 0.66
N GLU A 239 -1.26 25.51 1.99
CA GLU A 239 -1.19 26.76 2.75
C GLU A 239 0.17 27.46 2.60
N TRP A 240 1.19 26.74 2.13
CA TRP A 240 2.56 27.23 1.97
C TRP A 240 2.91 27.58 0.51
N ARG A 241 1.95 27.46 -0.43
CA ARG A 241 2.21 27.79 -1.84
C ARG A 241 2.34 29.30 -2.03
N GLY A 242 3.41 29.74 -2.68
CA GLY A 242 3.67 31.14 -3.03
C GLY A 242 4.50 31.90 -1.98
N ALA A 243 5.33 32.83 -2.45
CA ALA A 243 6.33 33.54 -1.63
C ALA A 243 5.75 34.33 -0.44
N ALA A 244 4.49 34.79 -0.55
CA ALA A 244 3.81 35.53 0.51
C ALA A 244 3.36 34.64 1.70
N ASN A 245 3.38 33.32 1.54
CA ASN A 245 2.86 32.37 2.52
C ASN A 245 3.95 31.70 3.36
N ALA A 246 5.14 32.31 3.44
CA ALA A 246 6.22 31.83 4.27
C ALA A 246 5.80 31.63 5.74
N PRO A 247 6.36 30.62 6.44
CA PRO A 247 6.08 30.41 7.85
C PRO A 247 6.53 31.64 8.66
N THR A 248 5.66 32.10 9.55
CA THR A 248 5.87 33.33 10.34
C THR A 248 6.57 33.07 11.67
N ASN A 249 6.56 31.82 12.14
CA ASN A 249 7.12 31.43 13.42
C ASN A 249 7.74 30.04 13.34
N ALA A 250 8.55 29.69 14.34
CA ALA A 250 9.24 28.40 14.40
C ALA A 250 8.30 27.18 14.38
N LYS A 251 7.09 27.29 14.94
CA LYS A 251 6.09 26.20 14.94
C LYS A 251 5.48 25.99 13.57
N GLU A 252 5.20 27.06 12.83
CA GLU A 252 4.77 27.00 11.44
C GLU A 252 5.88 26.44 10.54
N TYR A 253 7.13 26.85 10.75
CA TYR A 253 8.27 26.31 10.01
C TYR A 253 8.42 24.81 10.24
N PHE A 254 8.33 24.37 11.50
CA PHE A 254 8.30 22.95 11.84
C PHE A 254 7.16 22.21 11.15
N ASN A 255 5.93 22.72 11.23
CA ASN A 255 4.75 22.10 10.62
C ASN A 255 4.87 22.02 9.09
N MET A 256 5.43 23.04 8.44
CA MET A 256 5.70 23.04 7.01
C MET A 256 6.70 21.92 6.63
N LYS A 257 7.80 21.78 7.39
CA LYS A 257 8.76 20.69 7.15
C LYS A 257 8.16 19.32 7.46
N HIS A 258 7.40 19.22 8.55
CA HIS A 258 6.75 17.99 8.98
C HIS A 258 5.75 17.49 7.93
N SER A 259 4.86 18.37 7.44
CA SER A 259 3.88 17.99 6.41
C SER A 259 4.55 17.62 5.08
N SER A 260 5.66 18.29 4.73
CA SER A 260 6.47 17.98 3.55
C SER A 260 7.06 16.57 3.59
N ALA A 261 7.72 16.20 4.69
CA ALA A 261 8.28 14.86 4.87
C ALA A 261 7.19 13.79 5.00
N ARG A 262 6.15 14.06 5.82
CA ARG A 262 5.03 13.15 6.05
C ARG A 262 4.29 12.80 4.77
N ASN A 263 4.22 13.70 3.79
CA ASN A 263 3.51 13.46 2.53
C ASN A 263 3.88 12.13 1.84
N VAL A 264 5.06 11.55 2.12
CA VAL A 264 5.42 10.21 1.63
C VAL A 264 4.36 9.14 1.94
N ILE A 265 3.76 9.12 3.14
CA ILE A 265 2.81 8.07 3.51
C ILE A 265 1.48 8.28 2.79
N GLU A 266 1.08 9.54 2.60
CA GLU A 266 -0.12 9.90 1.84
C GLU A 266 0.05 9.52 0.36
N ARG A 267 1.21 9.81 -0.23
CA ARG A 267 1.56 9.38 -1.60
C ARG A 267 1.58 7.85 -1.72
N ALA A 268 2.21 7.14 -0.79
CA ALA A 268 2.25 5.68 -0.79
C ALA A 268 0.83 5.08 -0.73
N PHE A 269 -0.08 5.66 0.06
CA PHE A 269 -1.49 5.28 0.06
C PHE A 269 -2.19 5.58 -1.27
N GLY A 270 -1.94 6.75 -1.85
CA GLY A 270 -2.46 7.15 -3.15
C GLY A 270 -2.05 6.16 -4.24
N VAL A 271 -0.76 5.84 -4.32
CA VAL A 271 -0.21 4.85 -5.27
C VAL A 271 -0.83 3.47 -5.04
N LEU A 272 -0.87 2.98 -3.79
CA LEU A 272 -1.47 1.67 -3.50
C LEU A 272 -2.94 1.58 -3.94
N LYS A 273 -3.76 2.58 -3.59
CA LYS A 273 -5.20 2.60 -3.94
C LYS A 273 -5.43 2.86 -5.44
N GLY A 274 -4.54 3.63 -6.07
CA GLY A 274 -4.56 3.88 -7.51
C GLY A 274 -4.21 2.63 -8.32
N ARG A 275 -3.16 1.92 -7.89
CA ARG A 275 -2.62 0.69 -8.51
C ARG A 275 -3.62 -0.47 -8.46
N TRP A 276 -4.27 -0.68 -7.30
CA TRP A 276 -5.17 -1.82 -7.09
C TRP A 276 -6.64 -1.41 -7.14
N ALA A 277 -7.30 -1.66 -8.28
CA ALA A 277 -8.70 -1.29 -8.47
C ALA A 277 -9.66 -1.97 -7.48
N ILE A 278 -9.27 -3.12 -6.90
CA ILE A 278 -10.06 -3.84 -5.89
C ILE A 278 -10.41 -3.01 -4.65
N PHE A 279 -9.70 -1.89 -4.40
CA PHE A 279 -10.01 -0.97 -3.30
C PHE A 279 -10.97 0.16 -3.67
N ARG A 280 -11.27 0.38 -4.96
CA ARG A 280 -12.10 1.51 -5.42
C ARG A 280 -13.56 1.36 -5.02
N ARG A 281 -14.05 0.12 -4.97
CA ARG A 281 -15.45 -0.21 -4.66
C ARG A 281 -15.55 -0.99 -3.36
N LYS A 282 -16.78 -1.13 -2.87
CA LYS A 282 -17.06 -2.03 -1.75
C LYS A 282 -16.75 -3.46 -2.18
N SER A 283 -15.89 -4.13 -1.43
CA SER A 283 -15.50 -5.51 -1.70
C SER A 283 -16.69 -6.48 -1.64
N TYR A 284 -16.65 -7.54 -2.45
CA TYR A 284 -17.58 -8.67 -2.35
C TYR A 284 -17.08 -9.74 -1.37
N TYR A 285 -15.79 -9.70 -1.00
CA TYR A 285 -15.17 -10.65 -0.11
C TYR A 285 -15.59 -10.39 1.34
N SER A 286 -15.48 -11.43 2.18
CA SER A 286 -15.62 -11.26 3.63
C SER A 286 -14.51 -10.35 4.16
N LEU A 287 -14.74 -9.70 5.30
CA LEU A 287 -13.74 -8.83 5.93
C LEU A 287 -12.39 -9.55 6.12
N GLN A 288 -12.41 -10.83 6.48
CA GLN A 288 -11.18 -11.61 6.68
C GLN A 288 -10.37 -11.75 5.38
N VAL A 289 -11.01 -12.14 4.27
CA VAL A 289 -10.35 -12.25 2.96
C VAL A 289 -9.89 -10.88 2.50
N GLN A 290 -10.71 -9.85 2.70
CA GLN A 290 -10.35 -8.48 2.36
C GLN A 290 -9.10 -8.00 3.12
N CYS A 291 -8.98 -8.28 4.42
CA CYS A 291 -7.80 -7.91 5.22
C CYS A 291 -6.54 -8.59 4.67
N ARG A 292 -6.64 -9.89 4.33
CA ARG A 292 -5.56 -10.63 3.67
C ARG A 292 -5.18 -10.00 2.32
N THR A 293 -6.17 -9.62 1.51
CA THR A 293 -5.94 -8.94 0.24
C THR A 293 -5.25 -7.58 0.42
N ILE A 294 -5.66 -6.78 1.41
CA ILE A 294 -5.04 -5.48 1.71
C ILE A 294 -3.57 -5.66 2.05
N LEU A 295 -3.25 -6.67 2.85
CA LEU A 295 -1.88 -6.98 3.24
C LEU A 295 -1.07 -7.50 2.05
N ALA A 296 -1.62 -8.43 1.25
CA ALA A 296 -0.97 -8.92 0.03
C ALA A 296 -0.66 -7.78 -0.95
N CYS A 297 -1.60 -6.87 -1.20
CA CYS A 297 -1.37 -5.69 -2.05
C CYS A 297 -0.27 -4.76 -1.51
N ALA A 298 -0.06 -4.72 -0.18
CA ALA A 298 1.04 -3.96 0.42
C ALA A 298 2.40 -4.62 0.15
N LEU A 299 2.48 -5.94 0.29
CA LEU A 299 3.70 -6.70 -0.02
C LEU A 299 4.06 -6.61 -1.51
N LEU A 300 3.05 -6.76 -2.38
CA LEU A 300 3.24 -6.58 -3.82
C LEU A 300 3.60 -5.13 -4.18
N HIS A 301 3.19 -4.15 -3.38
CA HIS A 301 3.58 -2.76 -3.60
C HIS A 301 5.09 -2.57 -3.40
N ASN A 302 5.63 -3.12 -2.31
CA ASN A 302 7.06 -3.10 -2.04
C ASN A 302 7.86 -3.87 -3.11
N LEU A 303 7.39 -5.05 -3.52
CA LEU A 303 8.04 -5.80 -4.60
C LEU A 303 8.15 -4.97 -5.89
N ILE A 304 7.05 -4.32 -6.25
CA ILE A 304 7.01 -3.45 -7.44
C ILE A 304 7.96 -2.27 -7.27
N ASN A 305 7.99 -1.60 -6.13
CA ASN A 305 8.90 -0.46 -5.93
C ASN A 305 10.37 -0.90 -5.93
N MET A 306 10.66 -2.13 -5.49
CA MET A 306 12.01 -2.70 -5.48
C MET A 306 12.51 -3.05 -6.89
N GLU A 307 11.66 -3.67 -7.72
CA GLU A 307 12.06 -4.19 -9.02
C GLU A 307 11.77 -3.25 -10.18
N MET A 308 10.65 -2.53 -10.14
CA MET A 308 10.26 -1.60 -11.18
C MET A 308 10.83 -0.24 -10.85
N THR A 309 11.93 0.11 -11.51
CA THR A 309 12.39 1.50 -11.56
C THR A 309 11.36 2.29 -12.34
N TYR A 310 10.35 2.83 -11.67
CA TYR A 310 9.51 3.85 -12.29
C TYR A 310 10.40 5.04 -12.60
N CYS A 311 10.54 5.40 -13.88
CA CYS A 311 10.82 6.80 -14.20
C CYS A 311 9.70 7.60 -13.54
N GLU A 312 10.04 8.41 -12.54
CA GLU A 312 9.12 9.34 -11.90
C GLU A 312 8.68 10.39 -12.91
N ASP A 313 7.67 10.11 -13.71
CA ASP A 313 6.96 11.14 -14.48
C ASP A 313 5.45 10.84 -14.44
N VAL A 314 4.89 10.99 -13.25
CA VAL A 314 3.63 11.74 -13.15
C VAL A 314 4.01 13.02 -12.43
N ASP A 315 4.53 13.97 -13.19
CA ASP A 315 4.44 15.38 -12.81
C ASP A 315 2.95 15.65 -12.54
N ASP A 316 2.55 15.64 -11.27
CA ASP A 316 1.68 16.72 -10.83
C ASP A 316 2.56 17.97 -10.98
N GLU A 317 2.21 18.85 -11.91
CA GLU A 317 2.79 20.17 -12.07
C GLU A 317 2.82 20.89 -10.71
N ASP A 318 3.93 20.77 -10.00
CA ASP A 318 4.35 21.68 -8.95
C ASP A 318 5.87 21.62 -8.75
N LYS A 319 6.63 21.50 -9.85
CA LYS A 319 8.04 21.90 -9.88
C LYS A 319 8.10 23.43 -9.93
N GLY A 320 7.66 24.05 -8.84
CA GLY A 320 8.07 25.41 -8.48
C GLY A 320 9.48 25.34 -7.94
N ASP A 321 10.44 25.75 -8.77
CA ASP A 321 11.85 25.96 -8.45
C ASP A 321 12.03 26.53 -7.03
N PHE A 322 12.52 25.71 -6.09
CA PHE A 322 12.84 26.13 -4.73
C PHE A 322 14.25 26.74 -4.67
N THR A 323 14.47 27.83 -5.39
CA THR A 323 15.63 28.70 -5.16
C THR A 323 15.28 29.69 -4.04
N TYR A 324 15.61 29.34 -2.79
CA TYR A 324 15.55 30.29 -1.69
C TYR A 324 16.80 31.18 -1.71
N VAL A 325 16.59 32.48 -1.84
CA VAL A 325 17.62 33.49 -1.57
C VAL A 325 17.76 33.61 -0.06
N THR A 326 18.94 33.25 0.45
CA THR A 326 19.32 33.47 1.85
C THR A 326 19.50 34.96 2.10
N THR A 327 18.60 35.58 2.83
CA THR A 327 18.82 36.92 3.42
C THR A 327 18.83 36.80 4.94
N THR A 328 20.07 36.69 5.43
CA THR A 328 20.61 37.03 6.76
C THR A 328 19.66 37.24 7.96
N ALA A 329 19.98 36.48 9.02
CA ALA A 329 19.87 36.80 10.44
C ALA A 329 18.48 36.69 11.11
N SER A 330 18.01 35.45 11.28
CA SER A 330 17.28 35.04 12.49
C SER A 330 17.57 33.56 12.74
N GLU A 331 17.77 33.17 13.99
CA GLU A 331 18.15 31.82 14.45
C GLU A 331 17.48 30.68 13.66
N ASP A 332 18.19 30.16 12.65
CA ASP A 332 17.77 29.02 11.85
C ASP A 332 17.90 27.74 12.68
N ILE A 333 16.79 27.02 12.86
CA ILE A 333 16.78 25.68 13.47
C ILE A 333 17.48 24.72 12.51
N GLN A 334 18.76 24.45 12.73
CA GLN A 334 19.56 23.53 11.92
C GLN A 334 19.25 22.05 12.20
N TYR A 335 18.71 21.72 13.38
CA TYR A 335 18.39 20.36 13.80
C TYR A 335 17.27 20.37 14.86
N ILE A 336 16.55 19.25 14.99
CA ILE A 336 15.50 19.04 15.99
C ILE A 336 15.94 17.87 16.87
N GLU A 337 16.44 18.16 18.06
CA GLU A 337 16.77 17.15 19.06
C GLU A 337 15.52 16.73 19.84
N THR A 338 15.48 15.46 20.23
CA THR A 338 14.51 14.96 21.21
C THR A 338 14.99 15.34 22.62
N THR A 339 14.21 16.13 23.36
CA THR A 339 14.53 16.51 24.74
C THR A 339 13.92 15.56 25.76
N ASN A 340 14.71 15.20 26.78
CA ASN A 340 14.31 14.33 27.89
C ASN A 340 13.52 15.05 29.00
N GLU A 341 12.89 16.19 28.71
CA GLU A 341 12.30 17.08 29.74
C GLU A 341 11.02 16.57 30.41
N TRP A 342 10.61 15.33 30.14
CA TRP A 342 9.41 14.73 30.75
C TRP A 342 9.74 13.38 31.40
N SER A 343 10.66 13.42 32.37
CA SER A 343 10.83 12.34 33.37
C SER A 343 9.72 12.38 34.41
#